data_AF-A0ABD7MLD4-F1
#
_entry.id   AF-A0ABD7MLD4-F1
#
_cell.length_a   1.000
_cell.length_b   1.000
_cell.length_c   1.000
_cell.angle_alpha   90.00
_cell.angle_beta   90.00
_cell.angle_gamma   90.00
#
_symmetry.space_group_name_H-M   'P 1'
#
loop_
_entity.id
_entity.type
_entity.pdbx_description
1 polymer ?
#
loop_
_entity_poly.entity_id
_entity_poly.type
_entity_poly.pdbx_seq_one_letter_code
_entity_poly.pdbx_strand_id
1 'polypeptide(L)'
;MNMKKLATLVSAVALSATVSANAMGKDTIALVVSTLNNPFFVSLKDGAQKEADKLGYNLVVLDSQNNPAKELANVQDLTVRGTKILLINPTDSDAVGNAVKMANQANIPVITLDRQATKSEVVSHIASDNVLGGKIAGDYIAKKAGEGAKVIELQGIAGTSAARERGEGFQQAVAAHKFNVLASQQILIALKV
;
A
#
# COMPACT_ATOMS: atom_id res chain seq x y z
N MET A 1 13.87 -53.70 -47.15
CA MET A 1 13.54 -53.62 -45.70
C MET A 1 12.05 -53.92 -45.54
N ASN A 2 11.67 -55.04 -44.94
CA ASN A 2 10.29 -55.56 -44.96
C ASN A 2 9.31 -54.69 -44.14
N MET A 3 8.19 -54.34 -44.77
CA MET A 3 7.08 -53.51 -44.27
C MET A 3 6.51 -53.89 -42.88
N LYS A 4 6.82 -55.09 -42.36
CA LYS A 4 6.37 -55.53 -41.04
C LYS A 4 7.19 -54.97 -39.87
N LYS A 5 8.40 -54.44 -40.10
CA LYS A 5 9.22 -53.79 -39.05
C LYS A 5 8.94 -52.29 -38.89
N LEU A 6 8.14 -51.70 -39.78
CA LEU A 6 7.78 -50.29 -39.72
C LEU A 6 6.54 -50.04 -38.84
N ALA A 7 5.65 -51.03 -38.70
CA ALA A 7 4.43 -50.92 -37.89
C ALA A 7 4.71 -50.93 -36.37
N THR A 8 5.83 -51.49 -35.93
CA THR A 8 6.16 -51.58 -34.49
C THR A 8 6.93 -50.37 -33.96
N LEU A 9 7.41 -49.46 -34.82
CA LEU A 9 8.10 -48.23 -34.38
C LEU A 9 7.19 -47.02 -34.24
N VAL A 10 5.95 -47.06 -34.75
CA VAL A 10 5.03 -45.91 -34.70
C VAL A 10 4.27 -45.85 -33.37
N SER A 11 4.18 -46.96 -32.63
CA SER A 11 3.46 -47.00 -31.35
C SER A 11 4.29 -46.51 -30.14
N ALA A 12 5.58 -46.23 -30.32
CA ALA A 12 6.47 -45.80 -29.23
C ALA A 12 6.70 -44.27 -29.16
N VAL A 13 6.21 -43.51 -30.15
CA VAL A 13 6.42 -42.03 -30.20
C VAL A 13 5.17 -41.26 -29.75
N ALA A 14 4.04 -41.93 -29.54
CA ALA A 14 2.79 -41.27 -29.15
C ALA A 14 2.62 -41.03 -27.64
N LEU A 15 3.61 -41.38 -26.80
CA LEU A 15 3.51 -41.29 -25.33
C LEU A 15 4.60 -40.42 -24.67
N SER A 16 5.13 -39.43 -25.39
CA SER A 16 6.10 -38.48 -24.82
C SER A 16 5.75 -37.01 -25.05
N ALA A 17 4.58 -36.73 -25.60
CA ALA A 17 3.96 -35.41 -25.51
C ALA A 17 3.07 -35.31 -24.26
N THR A 18 3.61 -35.71 -23.10
CA THR A 18 3.16 -35.08 -21.86
C THR A 18 3.55 -33.63 -22.01
N VAL A 19 2.58 -32.81 -22.42
CA VAL A 19 2.60 -31.38 -22.22
C VAL A 19 2.93 -31.21 -20.74
N SER A 20 4.20 -30.94 -20.44
CA SER A 20 4.56 -30.24 -19.23
C SER A 20 3.83 -28.92 -19.35
N ALA A 21 2.58 -28.91 -18.89
CA ALA A 21 1.97 -27.70 -18.41
C ALA A 21 2.91 -27.28 -17.28
N ASN A 22 3.93 -26.50 -17.63
CA ASN A 22 4.63 -25.70 -16.67
C ASN A 22 3.50 -25.01 -15.92
N ALA A 23 3.26 -25.43 -14.68
CA ALA A 23 2.58 -24.59 -13.73
C ALA A 23 3.46 -23.34 -13.66
N MET A 24 3.17 -22.35 -14.52
CA MET A 24 3.78 -21.04 -14.46
C MET A 24 3.45 -20.56 -13.06
N GLY A 25 4.46 -20.60 -12.18
CA GLY A 25 4.32 -20.13 -10.81
C GLY A 25 3.75 -18.72 -10.87
N LYS A 26 2.71 -18.46 -10.07
CA LYS A 26 2.07 -17.14 -10.03
C LYS A 26 3.14 -16.08 -9.76
N ASP A 27 3.20 -15.05 -10.60
CA ASP A 27 4.03 -13.89 -10.33
C ASP A 27 3.69 -13.30 -8.97
N THR A 28 4.72 -12.85 -8.25
CA THR A 28 4.54 -12.34 -6.88
C THR A 28 4.53 -10.82 -6.85
N ILE A 29 3.49 -10.26 -6.23
CA ILE A 29 3.38 -8.85 -5.85
C ILE A 29 3.66 -8.76 -4.35
N ALA A 30 4.38 -7.73 -3.94
CA ALA A 30 4.62 -7.46 -2.53
C ALA A 30 3.72 -6.33 -2.02
N LEU A 31 3.25 -6.45 -0.78
CA LEU A 31 2.62 -5.39 -0.02
C LEU A 31 3.40 -5.19 1.29
N VAL A 32 4.07 -4.07 1.43
CA VAL A 32 4.66 -3.62 2.70
C VAL A 32 3.70 -2.63 3.33
N VAL A 33 3.15 -2.97 4.49
CA VAL A 33 2.13 -2.16 5.17
C VAL A 33 2.70 -1.53 6.44
N SER A 34 2.33 -0.29 6.71
CA SER A 34 2.85 0.44 7.88
C SER A 34 2.57 -0.31 9.18
N THR A 35 1.35 -0.81 9.39
CA THR A 35 0.99 -1.64 10.53
C THR A 35 -0.23 -2.50 10.26
N LEU A 36 -0.30 -3.71 10.84
CA LEU A 36 -1.53 -4.50 10.91
C LEU A 36 -2.31 -4.33 12.23
N ASN A 37 -1.83 -3.47 13.14
CA ASN A 37 -2.53 -3.17 14.40
C ASN A 37 -3.68 -2.16 14.23
N ASN A 38 -3.93 -1.68 13.01
CA ASN A 38 -5.03 -0.78 12.66
C ASN A 38 -5.99 -1.49 11.67
N PRO A 39 -7.29 -1.63 11.99
CA PRO A 39 -8.28 -2.27 11.12
C PRO A 39 -8.38 -1.68 9.71
N PHE A 40 -8.06 -0.39 9.53
CA PHE A 40 -8.01 0.23 8.20
C PHE A 40 -6.99 -0.47 7.30
N PHE A 41 -5.81 -0.76 7.82
CA PHE A 41 -4.74 -1.42 7.06
C PHE A 41 -4.95 -2.93 6.91
N VAL A 42 -5.68 -3.56 7.84
CA VAL A 42 -6.19 -4.93 7.64
C VAL A 42 -7.13 -4.96 6.45
N SER A 43 -8.07 -4.00 6.36
CA SER A 43 -9.01 -3.89 5.25
C SER A 43 -8.31 -3.60 3.91
N LEU A 44 -7.30 -2.72 3.92
CA LEU A 44 -6.46 -2.45 2.76
C LEU A 44 -5.78 -3.74 2.27
N LYS A 45 -5.17 -4.49 3.18
CA LYS A 45 -4.52 -5.78 2.88
C LYS A 45 -5.51 -6.79 2.32
N ASP A 46 -6.69 -6.92 2.93
CA ASP A 46 -7.72 -7.87 2.47
C ASP A 46 -8.25 -7.50 1.07
N GLY A 47 -8.41 -6.19 0.78
CA GLY A 47 -8.77 -5.70 -0.55
C GLY A 47 -7.70 -6.01 -1.59
N ALA A 48 -6.43 -5.78 -1.28
CA ALA A 48 -5.30 -6.10 -2.15
C ALA A 48 -5.21 -7.62 -2.39
N GLN A 49 -5.37 -8.44 -1.35
CA GLN A 49 -5.36 -9.90 -1.45
C GLN A 49 -6.46 -10.40 -2.38
N LYS A 50 -7.68 -9.92 -2.18
CA LYS A 50 -8.84 -10.31 -3.02
C LYS A 50 -8.61 -10.01 -4.50
N GLU A 51 -8.05 -8.84 -4.83
CA GLU A 51 -7.79 -8.50 -6.23
C GLU A 51 -6.59 -9.29 -6.79
N ALA A 52 -5.53 -9.51 -6.01
CA ALA A 52 -4.41 -10.36 -6.41
C ALA A 52 -4.86 -11.79 -6.74
N ASP A 53 -5.71 -12.39 -5.90
CA ASP A 53 -6.27 -13.73 -6.12
C ASP A 53 -7.10 -13.80 -7.41
N LYS A 54 -7.96 -12.79 -7.63
CA LYS A 54 -8.79 -12.67 -8.84
C LYS A 54 -7.95 -12.54 -10.11
N LEU A 55 -6.84 -11.81 -10.04
CA LEU A 55 -5.91 -11.61 -11.16
C LEU A 55 -4.88 -12.74 -11.31
N GLY A 56 -4.85 -13.71 -10.39
CA GLY A 56 -3.95 -14.85 -10.45
C GLY A 56 -2.51 -14.56 -9.98
N TYR A 57 -2.28 -13.47 -9.23
CA TYR A 57 -0.99 -13.18 -8.61
C TYR A 57 -0.87 -13.83 -7.22
N ASN A 58 0.36 -14.02 -6.77
CA ASN A 58 0.66 -14.31 -5.36
C ASN A 58 0.94 -12.99 -4.63
N LEU A 59 0.25 -12.72 -3.52
CA LEU A 59 0.51 -11.53 -2.71
C LEU A 59 1.33 -11.91 -1.47
N VAL A 60 2.48 -11.28 -1.31
CA VAL A 60 3.30 -11.37 -0.10
C VAL A 60 3.09 -10.10 0.72
N VAL A 61 2.59 -10.26 1.94
CA VAL A 61 2.35 -9.13 2.84
C VAL A 61 3.40 -9.13 3.95
N LEU A 62 4.07 -8.00 4.17
CA LEU A 62 4.99 -7.78 5.29
C LEU A 62 4.55 -6.57 6.14
N ASP A 63 4.49 -6.78 7.46
CA ASP A 63 4.11 -5.76 8.44
C ASP A 63 5.34 -5.03 9.00
N SER A 64 5.40 -3.71 8.76
CA SER A 64 6.47 -2.83 9.22
C SER A 64 6.33 -2.41 10.68
N GLN A 65 5.19 -2.66 11.34
CA GLN A 65 4.96 -2.37 12.76
C GLN A 65 5.25 -0.92 13.16
N ASN A 66 4.93 0.03 12.27
CA ASN A 66 5.23 1.46 12.38
C ASN A 66 6.73 1.76 12.61
N ASN A 67 7.62 0.88 12.13
CA ASN A 67 9.06 1.02 12.27
C ASN A 67 9.73 1.18 10.89
N PRO A 68 10.27 2.37 10.54
CA PRO A 68 10.93 2.59 9.26
C PRO A 68 12.15 1.70 8.99
N ALA A 69 12.90 1.31 10.04
CA ALA A 69 14.03 0.40 9.87
C ALA A 69 13.56 -1.01 9.51
N LYS A 70 12.43 -1.45 10.08
CA LYS A 70 11.80 -2.72 9.72
C LYS A 70 11.19 -2.66 8.32
N GLU A 71 10.58 -1.54 7.94
CA GLU A 71 10.09 -1.30 6.58
C GLU A 71 11.21 -1.44 5.54
N LEU A 72 12.38 -0.82 5.80
CA LEU A 72 13.56 -0.95 4.95
C LEU A 72 14.03 -2.41 4.84
N ALA A 73 14.10 -3.12 5.96
CA ALA A 73 14.49 -4.54 5.97
C ALA A 73 13.48 -5.43 5.22
N ASN A 74 12.18 -5.14 5.33
CA ASN A 74 11.12 -5.83 4.58
C ASN A 74 11.33 -5.64 3.07
N VAL A 75 11.61 -4.42 2.61
CA VAL A 75 11.87 -4.17 1.18
C VAL A 75 13.14 -4.85 0.70
N GLN A 76 14.17 -4.93 1.55
CA GLN A 76 15.39 -5.68 1.24
C GLN A 76 15.10 -7.19 1.03
N ASP A 77 14.31 -7.82 1.90
CA ASP A 77 13.88 -9.22 1.73
C ASP A 77 13.13 -9.44 0.40
N LEU A 78 12.17 -8.56 0.08
CA LEU A 78 11.35 -8.66 -1.12
C LEU A 78 12.15 -8.45 -2.42
N THR A 79 13.20 -7.63 -2.34
CA THR A 79 14.14 -7.43 -3.44
C THR A 79 14.91 -8.72 -3.74
N VAL A 80 15.39 -9.41 -2.70
CA VAL A 80 16.08 -10.71 -2.85
C VAL A 80 15.13 -11.79 -3.38
N ARG A 81 13.86 -11.76 -2.96
CA ARG A 81 12.83 -12.72 -3.38
C ARG A 81 12.31 -12.52 -4.81
N GLY A 82 12.75 -11.47 -5.51
CA GLY A 82 12.43 -11.26 -6.93
C GLY A 82 10.95 -10.90 -7.19
N THR A 83 10.32 -10.14 -6.29
CA THR A 83 8.94 -9.68 -6.49
C THR A 83 8.83 -8.73 -7.70
N LYS A 84 7.69 -8.77 -8.40
CA LYS A 84 7.49 -8.03 -9.65
C LYS A 84 7.08 -6.58 -9.45
N ILE A 85 6.35 -6.31 -8.37
CA ILE A 85 5.82 -4.98 -8.03
C ILE A 85 5.87 -4.85 -6.51
N LEU A 86 6.27 -3.67 -6.03
CA LEU A 86 6.17 -3.29 -4.63
C LEU A 86 5.00 -2.32 -4.43
N LEU A 87 3.98 -2.78 -3.72
CA LEU A 87 2.99 -1.91 -3.10
C LEU A 87 3.49 -1.54 -1.70
N ILE A 88 3.54 -0.26 -1.38
CA ILE A 88 4.02 0.19 -0.07
C ILE A 88 3.08 1.23 0.54
N ASN A 89 2.70 1.02 1.80
CA ASN A 89 2.07 2.03 2.64
C ASN A 89 3.10 2.53 3.65
N PRO A 90 3.76 3.68 3.38
CA PRO A 90 4.87 4.19 4.18
C PRO A 90 4.59 4.31 5.68
N THR A 91 5.56 3.92 6.50
CA THR A 91 5.57 4.25 7.93
C THR A 91 5.75 5.75 8.16
N ASP A 92 6.57 6.40 7.34
CA ASP A 92 6.87 7.84 7.32
C ASP A 92 7.15 8.27 5.87
N SER A 93 6.64 9.43 5.47
CA SER A 93 6.68 9.88 4.08
C SER A 93 8.09 10.26 3.60
N ASP A 94 8.99 10.67 4.49
CA ASP A 94 10.37 11.02 4.13
C ASP A 94 11.31 9.81 4.29
N ALA A 95 11.19 9.07 5.39
CA ALA A 95 12.09 7.96 5.70
C ALA A 95 11.99 6.80 4.70
N VAL A 96 10.80 6.58 4.12
CA VAL A 96 10.55 5.51 3.15
C VAL A 96 11.36 5.68 1.85
N GLY A 97 11.89 6.87 1.56
CA GLY A 97 12.62 7.14 0.32
C GLY A 97 13.82 6.21 0.10
N ASN A 98 14.50 5.77 1.16
CA ASN A 98 15.58 4.78 1.07
C ASN A 98 15.07 3.40 0.62
N ALA A 99 13.90 2.99 1.10
CA ALA A 99 13.27 1.73 0.70
C ALA A 99 12.79 1.78 -0.76
N VAL A 100 12.18 2.90 -1.17
CA VAL A 100 11.78 3.11 -2.58
C VAL A 100 13.00 3.08 -3.50
N LYS A 101 14.07 3.77 -3.14
CA LYS A 101 15.33 3.77 -3.90
C LYS A 101 15.90 2.36 -4.07
N MET A 102 15.88 1.54 -3.01
CA MET A 102 16.35 0.15 -3.05
C MET A 102 15.55 -0.69 -4.05
N ALA A 103 14.21 -0.59 -4.02
CA ALA A 103 13.36 -1.30 -4.97
C ALA A 103 13.61 -0.85 -6.42
N ASN A 104 13.73 0.46 -6.66
CA ASN A 104 14.00 1.01 -7.99
C ASN A 104 15.37 0.56 -8.53
N GLN A 105 16.41 0.51 -7.69
CA GLN A 105 17.73 0.00 -8.08
C GLN A 105 17.71 -1.49 -8.46
N ALA A 106 16.74 -2.24 -7.95
CA ALA A 106 16.48 -3.62 -8.34
C ALA A 106 15.51 -3.75 -9.52
N ASN A 107 15.13 -2.64 -10.17
CA ASN A 107 14.14 -2.57 -11.24
C ASN A 107 12.75 -3.07 -10.83
N ILE A 108 12.38 -2.91 -9.55
CA ILE A 108 11.05 -3.24 -9.04
C ILE A 108 10.22 -1.94 -9.02
N PRO A 109 9.16 -1.82 -9.83
CA PRO A 109 8.29 -0.65 -9.81
C PRO A 109 7.57 -0.52 -8.47
N VAL A 110 7.52 0.71 -7.95
CA VAL A 110 6.91 1.03 -6.66
C VAL A 110 5.61 1.79 -6.84
N ILE A 111 4.56 1.35 -6.14
CA ILE A 111 3.29 2.06 -6.01
C ILE A 111 3.06 2.36 -4.53
N THR A 112 2.81 3.62 -4.20
CA THR A 112 2.50 4.02 -2.82
C THR A 112 0.99 4.01 -2.57
N LEU A 113 0.59 3.51 -1.40
CA LEU A 113 -0.80 3.39 -0.99
C LEU A 113 -1.05 4.20 0.29
N ASP A 114 -2.13 4.98 0.33
CA ASP A 114 -2.62 5.82 1.45
C ASP A 114 -1.68 6.96 1.88
N ARG A 115 -0.36 6.73 1.92
CA ARG A 115 0.67 7.71 2.29
C ARG A 115 1.69 7.84 1.18
N GLN A 116 2.15 9.06 0.94
CA GLN A 116 3.12 9.38 -0.10
C GLN A 116 4.54 9.07 0.35
N ALA A 117 5.44 8.86 -0.62
CA ALA A 117 6.88 8.88 -0.44
C ALA A 117 7.44 10.19 -1.01
N THR A 118 7.93 11.08 -0.15
CA THR A 118 8.43 12.40 -0.54
C THR A 118 9.64 12.27 -1.47
N LYS A 119 9.64 13.02 -2.58
CA LYS A 119 10.75 13.13 -3.54
C LYS A 119 11.30 11.76 -4.01
N SER A 120 10.44 10.75 -4.04
CA SER A 120 10.80 9.38 -4.41
C SER A 120 10.19 9.04 -5.77
N GLU A 121 10.92 8.27 -6.57
CA GLU A 121 10.42 7.80 -7.86
C GLU A 121 9.44 6.65 -7.63
N VAL A 122 8.16 6.91 -7.92
CA VAL A 122 7.06 5.95 -7.80
C VAL A 122 6.25 5.98 -9.10
N VAL A 123 5.72 4.83 -9.50
CA VAL A 123 4.89 4.72 -10.70
C VAL A 123 3.53 5.39 -10.50
N SER A 124 2.96 5.21 -9.30
CA SER A 124 1.67 5.78 -8.95
C SER A 124 1.56 5.96 -7.43
N HIS A 125 0.71 6.90 -7.04
CA HIS A 125 0.24 7.07 -5.68
C HIS A 125 -1.28 6.89 -5.65
N ILE A 126 -1.77 6.04 -4.75
CA ILE A 126 -3.20 5.74 -4.61
C ILE A 126 -3.62 6.07 -3.18
N ALA A 127 -4.39 7.15 -3.00
CA ALA A 127 -4.91 7.58 -1.72
C ALA A 127 -6.23 8.34 -1.89
N SER A 128 -6.90 8.59 -0.77
CA SER A 128 -7.98 9.56 -0.69
C SER A 128 -7.46 10.98 -0.85
N ASP A 129 -8.32 11.91 -1.29
CA ASP A 129 -8.06 13.33 -1.14
C ASP A 129 -8.22 13.73 0.34
N ASN A 130 -7.10 13.67 1.07
CA ASN A 130 -7.07 13.93 2.50
C ASN A 130 -7.29 15.41 2.83
N VAL A 131 -6.93 16.35 1.94
CA VAL A 131 -7.20 17.78 2.11
C VAL A 131 -8.70 18.01 2.05
N LEU A 132 -9.36 17.50 1.02
CA LEU A 132 -10.81 17.54 0.94
C LEU A 132 -11.47 16.85 2.14
N GLY A 133 -10.96 15.70 2.56
CA GLY A 133 -11.46 14.97 3.74
C GLY A 133 -11.40 15.81 5.03
N GLY A 134 -10.28 16.49 5.28
CA GLY A 134 -10.13 17.41 6.42
C GLY A 134 -11.12 18.57 6.37
N LYS A 135 -11.32 19.14 5.17
CA LYS A 135 -12.27 20.24 4.95
C LYS A 135 -13.71 19.81 5.18
N ILE A 136 -14.11 18.64 4.65
CA ILE A 136 -15.44 18.05 4.87
C ILE A 136 -15.68 17.82 6.38
N ALA A 137 -14.69 17.34 7.12
CA ALA A 137 -14.82 17.14 8.57
C ALA A 137 -15.08 18.46 9.30
N GLY A 138 -14.33 19.52 8.99
CA GLY A 138 -14.55 20.84 9.58
C GLY A 138 -15.88 21.48 9.17
N ASP A 139 -16.26 21.38 7.90
CA ASP A 139 -17.56 21.86 7.41
C ASP A 139 -18.73 21.13 8.11
N TYR A 140 -18.57 19.84 8.38
CA TYR A 140 -19.55 19.07 9.14
C TYR A 140 -19.66 19.54 10.59
N ILE A 141 -18.54 19.86 11.25
CA ILE A 141 -18.55 20.46 12.60
C ILE A 141 -19.31 21.78 12.58
N ALA A 142 -19.07 22.66 11.60
CA ALA A 142 -19.78 23.94 11.48
C ALA A 142 -21.29 23.74 11.32
N LYS A 143 -21.70 22.77 10.50
CA LYS A 143 -23.12 22.43 10.31
C LYS A 143 -23.79 21.95 11.61
N LYS A 144 -23.04 21.37 12.55
CA LYS A 144 -23.57 20.80 13.79
C LYS A 144 -23.44 21.72 15.00
N ALA A 145 -22.34 22.44 15.12
CA ALA A 145 -21.98 23.25 16.29
C ALA A 145 -22.04 24.77 16.02
N GLY A 146 -22.18 25.19 14.76
CA GLY A 146 -22.21 26.58 14.34
C GLY A 146 -20.82 27.16 14.06
N GLU A 147 -20.81 28.35 13.46
CA GLU A 147 -19.61 29.18 13.30
C GLU A 147 -19.03 29.58 14.67
N GLY A 148 -17.71 29.78 14.76
CA GLY A 148 -17.07 30.19 16.02
C GLY A 148 -16.97 29.09 17.08
N ALA A 149 -17.36 27.85 16.75
CA ALA A 149 -17.29 26.73 17.67
C ALA A 149 -15.88 26.54 18.24
N LYS A 150 -15.81 26.16 19.51
CA LYS A 150 -14.57 25.77 20.17
C LYS A 150 -14.22 24.34 19.77
N VAL A 151 -13.05 24.15 19.17
CA VAL A 151 -12.63 22.86 18.60
C VAL A 151 -11.26 22.45 19.10
N ILE A 152 -11.02 21.14 19.12
CA ILE A 152 -9.71 20.54 19.33
C ILE A 152 -9.43 19.63 18.13
N GLU A 153 -8.23 19.73 17.57
CA GLU A 153 -7.77 18.86 16.49
C GLU A 153 -6.84 17.77 17.06
N LEU A 154 -7.25 16.52 16.92
CA LEU A 154 -6.41 15.37 17.28
C LEU A 154 -5.77 14.83 16.01
N GLN A 155 -4.48 15.07 15.88
CA GLN A 155 -3.70 14.76 14.69
C GLN A 155 -3.12 13.35 14.76
N GLY A 156 -2.95 12.75 13.58
CA GLY A 156 -2.23 11.48 13.42
C GLY A 156 -0.71 11.65 13.47
N ILE A 157 0.00 10.71 12.87
CA ILE A 157 1.47 10.72 12.79
C ILE A 157 1.91 11.83 11.83
N ALA A 158 2.57 12.88 12.33
CA ALA A 158 2.89 14.06 11.53
C ALA A 158 3.83 13.81 10.34
N GLY A 159 4.68 12.78 10.42
CA GLY A 159 5.54 12.36 9.31
C GLY A 159 4.78 11.74 8.13
N THR A 160 3.45 11.59 8.21
CA THR A 160 2.65 10.99 7.14
C THR A 160 1.91 12.05 6.34
N SER A 161 1.90 11.91 5.01
CA SER A 161 1.14 12.81 4.11
C SER A 161 -0.34 12.89 4.51
N ALA A 162 -0.96 11.77 4.86
CA ALA A 162 -2.36 11.71 5.24
C ALA A 162 -2.70 12.60 6.45
N ALA A 163 -1.87 12.60 7.50
CA ALA A 163 -2.11 13.46 8.66
C ALA A 163 -1.93 14.94 8.32
N ARG A 164 -0.88 15.26 7.57
CA ARG A 164 -0.57 16.64 7.15
C ARG A 164 -1.66 17.23 6.26
N GLU A 165 -2.12 16.47 5.26
CA GLU A 165 -3.16 16.89 4.32
C GLU A 165 -4.52 17.06 5.00
N ARG A 166 -4.91 16.14 5.90
CA ARG A 166 -6.15 16.31 6.68
C ARG A 166 -6.10 17.54 7.57
N GLY A 167 -4.95 17.79 8.21
CA GLY A 167 -4.73 19.00 9.00
C GLY A 167 -4.89 20.25 8.15
N GLU A 168 -4.27 20.30 6.97
CA GLU A 168 -4.42 21.41 6.03
C GLU A 168 -5.88 21.68 5.66
N GLY A 169 -6.61 20.63 5.27
CA GLY A 169 -8.04 20.73 4.98
C GLY A 169 -8.87 21.23 6.15
N PHE A 170 -8.57 20.75 7.36
CA PHE A 170 -9.22 21.22 8.57
C PHE A 170 -8.93 22.69 8.84
N GLN A 171 -7.70 23.16 8.63
CA GLN A 171 -7.34 24.57 8.78
C GLN A 171 -8.08 25.47 7.78
N GLN A 172 -8.35 24.99 6.56
CA GLN A 172 -9.22 25.71 5.61
C GLN A 172 -10.64 25.86 6.17
N ALA A 173 -11.18 24.84 6.83
CA ALA A 173 -12.49 24.90 7.48
C ALA A 173 -12.48 25.83 8.71
N VAL A 174 -11.43 25.80 9.52
CA VAL A 174 -11.23 26.71 10.66
C VAL A 174 -11.30 28.17 10.19
N ALA A 175 -10.59 28.50 9.11
CA ALA A 175 -10.61 29.85 8.55
C ALA A 175 -12.00 30.22 8.01
N ALA A 176 -12.66 29.30 7.29
CA ALA A 176 -13.98 29.54 6.70
C ALA A 176 -15.08 29.77 7.76
N HIS A 177 -15.07 28.99 8.84
CA HIS A 177 -16.11 28.99 9.88
C HIS A 177 -15.70 29.72 11.17
N LYS A 178 -14.53 30.36 11.16
CA LYS A 178 -13.96 31.15 12.27
C LYS A 178 -13.88 30.37 13.58
N PHE A 179 -13.56 29.09 13.53
CA PHE A 179 -13.48 28.26 14.73
C PHE A 179 -12.45 28.79 15.73
N ASN A 180 -12.75 28.62 17.01
CA ASN A 180 -11.80 28.86 18.09
C ASN A 180 -11.05 27.55 18.40
N VAL A 181 -9.89 27.37 17.77
CA VAL A 181 -9.05 26.17 17.98
C VAL A 181 -8.37 26.27 19.35
N LEU A 182 -8.81 25.42 20.28
CA LEU A 182 -8.27 25.38 21.64
C LEU A 182 -6.95 24.61 21.73
N ALA A 183 -6.78 23.61 20.87
CA ALA A 183 -5.57 22.81 20.76
C ALA A 183 -5.51 22.04 19.42
N SER A 184 -4.31 21.86 18.90
CA SER A 184 -3.99 20.88 17.86
C SER A 184 -2.85 20.01 18.38
N GLN A 185 -3.08 18.71 18.56
CA GLN A 185 -2.11 17.82 19.21
C GLN A 185 -2.03 16.47 18.49
N GLN A 186 -0.80 15.96 18.35
CA GLN A 186 -0.58 14.59 17.90
C GLN A 186 -1.00 13.61 19.00
N ILE A 187 -1.73 12.58 18.60
CA ILE A 187 -2.02 11.44 19.48
C ILE A 187 -1.42 10.17 18.91
N LEU A 188 -0.70 9.42 19.74
CA LEU A 188 -0.19 8.09 19.39
C LEU A 188 -1.27 6.99 19.48
N ILE A 189 -2.53 7.38 19.68
CA ILE A 189 -3.62 6.43 19.87
C ILE A 189 -4.09 5.98 18.48
N ALA A 190 -3.83 4.71 18.17
CA ALA A 190 -4.62 3.98 17.19
C ALA A 190 -6.07 4.04 17.67
N LEU A 191 -6.85 5.00 17.16
CA LEU A 191 -8.27 5.06 17.41
C LEU A 191 -8.86 3.75 16.90
N LYS A 192 -9.18 2.86 17.84
CA LYS A 192 -10.17 1.80 17.65
C LYS A 192 -11.50 2.52 17.47
N VAL A 193 -11.76 3.02 16.27
CA VAL A 193 -13.10 3.36 15.81
C VAL A 193 -13.78 2.09 15.35
#